data_AF-A0A1V5BF85-F1
#
_entry.id   AF-A0A1V5BF85-F1
#
_cell.length_a   1.000
_cell.length_b   1.000
_cell.length_c   1.000
_cell.angle_alpha   90.00
_cell.angle_beta   90.00
_cell.angle_gamma   90.00
#
_symmetry.space_group_name_H-M   'P 1'
#
loop_
_entity.id
_entity.type
_entity.pdbx_description
1 polymer ?
#
loop_
_entity_poly.entity_id
_entity_poly.type
_entity_poly.pdbx_seq_one_letter_code
_entity_poly.pdbx_strand_id
1 'polypeptide(L)'
;MKSMGSRMEEAMMKIEVLGTGCAKCKSLAKNVEKAVAEAGVEAEIVKVESLQEIMNRGVMMTPALFIDGEAVAVGRAPSVAEIKGMLKR
;
A
#
# COMPACT_ATOMS: atom_id res chain seq x y z
N MET A 1 -10.35 6.45 -37.96
CA MET A 1 -10.25 6.00 -36.55
C MET A 1 -8.83 5.51 -36.26
N LYS A 2 -7.98 6.33 -35.64
CA LYS A 2 -6.83 5.83 -34.89
C LYS A 2 -7.08 6.30 -33.46
N SER A 3 -7.76 5.47 -32.67
CA SER A 3 -7.84 5.68 -31.22
C SER A 3 -6.39 5.78 -30.71
N MET A 4 -5.99 6.89 -30.11
CA MET A 4 -6.23 7.15 -28.69
C MET A 4 -5.91 5.90 -27.86
N GLY A 5 -4.65 5.48 -27.88
CA GLY A 5 -3.98 4.94 -26.70
C GLY A 5 -3.18 6.09 -26.09
N SER A 6 -3.91 7.08 -25.59
CA SER A 6 -3.41 8.28 -24.94
C SER A 6 -2.49 7.90 -23.78
N ARG A 7 -1.30 8.52 -23.78
CA ARG A 7 -0.67 9.19 -22.63
C ARG A 7 -0.65 8.45 -21.29
N MET A 8 0.58 8.26 -20.80
CA MET A 8 0.93 8.50 -19.39
C MET A 8 0.37 7.45 -18.41
N GLU A 9 1.03 6.30 -18.32
CA GLU A 9 1.17 5.62 -17.01
C GLU A 9 2.22 6.42 -16.22
N GLU A 10 1.89 7.67 -15.90
CA GLU A 10 2.72 8.56 -15.11
C GLU A 10 2.76 8.01 -13.68
N ALA A 11 3.84 7.32 -13.32
CA ALA A 11 4.48 7.24 -12.00
C ALA A 11 3.58 7.38 -10.76
N MET A 12 2.40 6.76 -10.72
CA MET A 12 1.53 6.78 -9.55
C MET A 12 2.10 5.79 -8.53
N MET A 13 2.37 6.26 -7.31
CA MET A 13 2.92 5.41 -6.25
C MET A 13 1.92 4.30 -5.92
N LYS A 14 2.36 3.05 -5.92
CA LYS A 14 1.51 1.91 -5.57
C LYS A 14 1.73 1.53 -4.11
N ILE A 15 0.69 1.60 -3.30
CA ILE A 15 0.74 1.24 -1.88
C ILE A 15 -0.16 0.04 -1.64
N GLU A 16 0.42 -1.07 -1.18
CA GLU A 16 -0.33 -2.32 -0.98
C GLU A 16 -0.36 -2.68 0.51
N VAL A 17 -1.56 -2.92 1.03
CA VAL A 17 -1.80 -3.36 2.40
C VAL A 17 -2.17 -4.84 2.36
N LEU A 18 -1.27 -5.69 2.83
CA LEU A 18 -1.40 -7.13 2.81
C LEU A 18 -1.90 -7.64 4.15
N GLY A 19 -3.04 -8.32 4.16
CA GLY A 19 -3.58 -8.95 5.35
C GLY A 19 -5.01 -9.42 5.20
N THR A 20 -5.39 -10.45 5.94
CA THR A 20 -6.70 -11.14 5.83
C THR A 20 -7.87 -10.38 6.50
N GLY A 21 -7.78 -9.06 6.64
CA GLY A 21 -8.89 -8.23 7.11
C GLY A 21 -9.10 -8.17 8.64
N CYS A 22 -8.16 -8.63 9.46
CA CYS A 22 -8.27 -8.50 10.92
C CYS A 22 -8.22 -7.02 11.39
N ALA A 23 -8.52 -6.76 12.67
CA ALA A 23 -8.58 -5.40 13.21
C ALA A 23 -7.28 -4.59 12.97
N LYS A 24 -6.11 -5.24 13.09
CA LYS A 24 -4.81 -4.59 12.82
C LYS A 24 -4.62 -4.26 11.32
N CYS A 25 -5.06 -5.11 10.41
CA CYS A 25 -5.02 -4.85 8.96
C CYS A 25 -5.89 -3.64 8.59
N LYS A 26 -7.11 -3.58 9.16
CA LYS A 26 -8.02 -2.45 8.99
C LYS A 26 -7.43 -1.15 9.53
N SER A 27 -6.74 -1.22 10.67
CA SER A 27 -6.02 -0.06 11.23
C SER A 27 -4.89 0.39 10.32
N LEU A 28 -4.11 -0.52 9.76
CA LEU A 28 -3.04 -0.18 8.80
C LEU A 28 -3.61 0.51 7.56
N ALA A 29 -4.64 -0.07 6.94
CA ALA A 29 -5.30 0.53 5.78
C ALA A 29 -5.79 1.96 6.05
N LYS A 30 -6.45 2.19 7.19
CA LYS A 30 -6.91 3.51 7.59
C LYS A 30 -5.74 4.49 7.81
N ASN A 31 -4.63 4.02 8.37
CA ASN A 31 -3.45 4.85 8.57
C ASN A 31 -2.79 5.23 7.24
N VAL A 32 -2.75 4.31 6.27
CA VAL A 32 -2.27 4.56 4.91
C VAL A 32 -3.14 5.60 4.20
N GLU A 33 -4.46 5.41 4.18
CA GLU A 33 -5.41 6.34 3.56
C GLU A 33 -5.23 7.77 4.12
N LYS A 34 -5.08 7.90 5.44
CA LYS A 34 -4.79 9.18 6.09
C LYS A 34 -3.41 9.73 5.72
N ALA A 35 -2.38 8.91 5.73
CA ALA A 35 -1.01 9.35 5.44
C ALA A 35 -0.89 9.88 4.01
N VAL A 36 -1.50 9.19 3.04
CA VAL A 36 -1.55 9.62 1.63
C VAL A 36 -2.27 10.97 1.51
N ALA A 37 -3.46 11.10 2.11
CA ALA A 37 -4.22 12.34 2.09
C ALA A 37 -3.48 13.51 2.76
N GLU A 38 -2.85 13.27 3.92
CA GLU A 38 -2.08 14.29 4.65
C GLU A 38 -0.75 14.64 3.97
N ALA A 39 -0.14 13.70 3.23
CA ALA A 39 1.09 13.94 2.49
C ALA A 39 0.83 14.65 1.15
N GLY A 40 -0.42 14.64 0.66
CA GLY A 40 -0.78 15.25 -0.63
C GLY A 40 -0.16 14.52 -1.82
N VAL A 41 0.09 13.22 -1.70
CA VAL A 41 0.66 12.39 -2.77
C VAL A 41 -0.44 11.63 -3.50
N GLU A 42 -0.28 11.47 -4.82
CA GLU A 42 -1.14 10.60 -5.60
C GLU A 42 -0.62 9.17 -5.52
N ALA A 43 -1.42 8.29 -4.91
CA ALA A 43 -1.08 6.89 -4.73
C ALA A 43 -2.28 5.96 -4.95
N GLU A 44 -2.03 4.82 -5.58
CA GLU A 44 -2.99 3.72 -5.69
C GLU A 44 -2.90 2.87 -4.43
N ILE A 45 -3.99 2.81 -3.64
CA ILE A 45 -4.03 1.99 -2.44
C ILE A 45 -4.76 0.68 -2.74
N VAL A 46 -4.02 -0.44 -2.69
CA VAL A 46 -4.55 -1.79 -2.94
C VAL A 46 -4.58 -2.59 -1.64
N LYS A 47 -5.69 -3.28 -1.37
CA LYS A 47 -5.82 -4.19 -0.23
C LYS A 47 -5.71 -5.63 -0.73
N VAL A 48 -4.65 -6.31 -0.33
CA VAL A 48 -4.40 -7.71 -0.70
C VAL A 48 -4.83 -8.60 0.45
N GLU A 49 -6.00 -9.21 0.32
CA GLU A 49 -6.61 -10.05 1.37
C GLU A 49 -6.48 -11.55 1.08
N SER A 50 -6.05 -11.91 -0.13
CA SER A 50 -5.81 -13.31 -0.53
C SER A 50 -4.62 -13.89 0.23
N LEU A 51 -4.86 -14.87 1.09
CA LEU A 51 -3.80 -15.56 1.84
C LEU A 51 -2.76 -16.17 0.89
N GLN A 52 -3.19 -16.73 -0.24
CA GLN A 52 -2.30 -17.31 -1.25
C GLN A 52 -1.37 -16.24 -1.84
N GLU A 53 -1.91 -15.07 -2.19
CA GLU A 53 -1.11 -13.98 -2.73
C GLU A 53 -0.11 -13.43 -1.70
N ILE A 54 -0.53 -13.30 -0.44
CA ILE A 54 0.34 -12.88 0.67
C ILE A 54 1.52 -13.84 0.84
N MET A 55 1.26 -15.16 0.85
CA MET A 55 2.30 -16.18 0.98
C MET A 55 3.22 -16.22 -0.25
N ASN A 56 2.69 -16.07 -1.47
CA ASN A 56 3.49 -16.01 -2.70
C ASN A 56 4.44 -14.81 -2.72
N ARG A 57 4.09 -13.73 -2.03
CA ARG A 57 4.95 -12.54 -1.83
C ARG A 57 5.95 -12.71 -0.67
N GLY A 58 6.06 -13.90 -0.07
CA GLY A 58 7.01 -14.20 1.01
C GLY A 58 6.67 -13.56 2.37
N VAL A 59 5.44 -13.05 2.54
CA VAL A 59 5.03 -12.38 3.78
C VAL A 59 4.58 -13.42 4.80
N MET A 60 5.47 -13.70 5.76
CA MET A 60 5.21 -14.65 6.86
C MET A 60 4.34 -14.08 7.98
N MET A 61 4.36 -12.75 8.17
CA MET A 61 3.61 -12.08 9.24
C MET A 61 2.80 -10.91 8.68
N THR A 62 1.49 -10.96 8.89
CA THR A 62 0.56 -9.88 8.52
C THR A 62 0.13 -9.09 9.76
N PRO A 63 -0.26 -7.82 9.60
CA PRO A 63 -0.32 -7.05 8.35
C PRO A 63 1.07 -6.65 7.82
N ALA A 64 1.17 -6.45 6.50
CA ALA A 64 2.35 -5.90 5.85
C ALA A 64 1.98 -4.70 4.95
N LEU A 65 2.90 -3.76 4.82
CA LEU A 65 2.79 -2.57 3.97
C LEU A 65 3.88 -2.63 2.91
N PHE A 66 3.47 -2.49 1.66
CA PHE A 66 4.36 -2.42 0.51
C PHE A 66 4.19 -1.06 -0.17
N ILE A 67 5.29 -0.49 -0.65
CA ILE A 67 5.31 0.73 -1.48
C ILE A 67 6.14 0.41 -2.72
N ASP A 68 5.55 0.58 -3.90
CA ASP A 68 6.15 0.25 -5.21
C ASP A 68 6.77 -1.16 -5.26
N GLY A 69 6.08 -2.12 -4.65
CA GLY A 69 6.50 -3.52 -4.60
C GLY A 69 7.56 -3.85 -3.54
N GLU A 70 8.03 -2.86 -2.76
CA GLU A 70 8.99 -3.07 -1.66
C GLU A 70 8.28 -3.13 -0.30
N ALA A 71 8.64 -4.11 0.53
CA ALA A 71 8.12 -4.23 1.89
C ALA A 71 8.72 -3.18 2.82
N VAL A 72 7.92 -2.21 3.26
CA VAL A 72 8.36 -1.14 4.18
C VAL A 72 7.95 -1.40 5.64
N ALA A 73 6.98 -2.30 5.87
CA ALA A 73 6.64 -2.80 7.20
C ALA A 73 6.03 -4.20 7.13
N VAL A 74 6.39 -5.08 8.06
CA VAL A 74 5.87 -6.47 8.16
C VAL A 74 5.52 -6.78 9.61
N GLY A 75 4.42 -7.50 9.83
CA GLY A 75 3.94 -7.93 11.15
C GLY A 75 3.43 -6.82 12.07
N ARG A 76 3.30 -5.57 11.58
CA ARG A 76 2.87 -4.42 12.39
C ARG A 76 2.06 -3.43 11.57
N ALA A 77 1.33 -2.55 12.26
CA ALA A 77 0.62 -1.43 11.67
C ALA A 77 1.29 -0.12 12.09
N PRO A 78 2.19 0.47 11.27
CA PRO A 78 2.81 1.76 11.59
C PRO A 78 1.77 2.87 11.77
N SER A 79 2.15 3.91 12.51
CA SER A 79 1.36 5.12 12.67
C SER A 79 1.30 5.95 11.38
N VAL A 80 0.33 6.87 11.29
CA VAL A 80 0.21 7.81 10.16
C VAL A 80 1.52 8.59 9.96
N ALA A 81 2.18 9.02 11.05
CA ALA A 81 3.42 9.76 10.99
C ALA A 81 4.59 8.93 10.41
N GLU A 82 4.73 7.67 10.81
CA GLU A 82 5.72 6.76 10.26
C GLU A 82 5.49 6.52 8.76
N ILE A 83 4.23 6.27 8.36
CA ILE A 83 3.89 6.04 6.95
C ILE A 83 4.22 7.27 6.12
N LYS A 84 3.86 8.48 6.57
CA LYS A 84 4.27 9.72 5.87
C LYS A 84 5.79 9.85 5.73
N GLY A 85 6.57 9.35 6.68
CA GLY A 85 8.03 9.27 6.55
C GLY A 85 8.48 8.33 5.43
N MET A 86 7.77 7.21 5.23
CA MET A 86 8.04 6.24 4.17
C MET A 86 7.62 6.75 2.77
N LEU A 87 6.66 7.68 2.70
CA LEU A 87 6.20 8.28 1.43
C LEU A 87 7.14 9.37 0.89
N LYS A 88 8.06 9.90 1.72
CA LYS A 88 9.00 10.94 1.31
C LYS A 88 10.13 10.32 0.49
N ARG A 89 10.21 10.68 -0.79
CA ARG A 89 11.36 10.45 -1.68
C ARG A 89 12.15 11.74 -1.86
#